data_AF-A0A7S3WD50-F1
#
_entry.id   AF-A0A7S3WD50-F1
#
_cell.length_a   1.000
_cell.length_b   1.000
_cell.length_c   1.000
_cell.angle_alpha   90.00
_cell.angle_beta   90.00
_cell.angle_gamma   90.00
#
_symmetry.space_group_name_H-M   'P 1'
#
loop_
_entity.id
_entity.type
_entity.pdbx_description
1 polymer ?
#
loop_
_entity_poly.entity_id
_entity_poly.type
_entity_poly.pdbx_seq_one_letter_code
_entity_poly.pdbx_strand_id
1 'polypeptide(L)'
;TTLGQEFKKALDDIAAALANPKSNGPFFPPAPLATRALEAATAATVPRNRGYVLAGYPQTQEEAAALLLEDPPPPAEGEEPSPDAPTKVPRASHALDAVVLMSGADERCVERLRAAS
;
A
#
# COMPACT_ATOMS: atom_id res chain seq x y z
N THR A 1 -7.05 11.21 15.59
CA THR A 1 -6.53 9.90 16.03
C THR A 1 -5.01 9.95 15.99
N THR A 2 -4.31 9.10 16.74
CA THR A 2 -2.83 9.00 16.70
C THR A 2 -2.33 8.76 15.25
N LEU A 3 -3.02 7.88 14.53
CA LEU A 3 -2.78 7.60 13.11
C LEU A 3 -2.84 8.86 12.23
N GLY A 4 -3.83 9.74 12.45
CA GLY A 4 -3.94 10.98 11.68
C GLY A 4 -2.81 11.97 11.95
N GLN A 5 -2.25 11.99 13.17
CA GLN A 5 -1.09 12.83 13.50
C GLN A 5 0.19 12.30 12.86
N GLU A 6 0.39 10.97 12.89
CA GLU A 6 1.50 10.30 12.20
C GLU A 6 1.44 10.56 10.69
N PHE A 7 0.26 10.44 10.09
CA PHE A 7 0.06 10.69 8.66
C PHE A 7 0.32 12.15 8.29
N LYS A 8 -0.19 13.09 9.09
CA LYS A 8 0.09 14.51 8.89
C LYS A 8 1.58 14.81 8.93
N LYS A 9 2.30 14.28 9.92
CA LYS A 9 3.75 14.45 10.02
C LYS A 9 4.47 13.91 8.78
N ALA A 10 4.10 12.72 8.31
CA ALA A 10 4.68 12.16 7.08
C ALA A 10 4.42 13.06 5.86
N LEU A 11 3.23 13.65 5.74
CA LEU A 11 2.92 14.61 4.67
C LEU A 11 3.73 15.92 4.81
N ASP A 12 3.92 16.42 6.02
CA ASP A 12 4.74 17.60 6.29
C ASP A 12 6.22 17.34 5.92
N ASP A 13 6.75 16.16 6.25
CA ASP A 13 8.11 15.73 5.88
C ASP A 13 8.27 15.61 4.35
N ILE A 14 7.27 15.07 3.65
CA ILE A 14 7.23 15.00 2.19
C ILE A 14 7.17 16.40 1.57
N ALA A 15 6.35 17.30 2.11
CA ALA A 15 6.25 18.67 1.64
C ALA A 15 7.58 19.42 1.82
N ALA A 16 8.27 19.21 2.95
CA ALA A 16 9.59 19.77 3.20
C ALA A 16 10.64 19.22 2.22
N ALA A 17 10.59 17.92 1.89
CA ALA A 17 11.47 17.32 0.89
C ALA A 17 11.20 17.88 -0.51
N LEU A 18 9.93 18.01 -0.91
CA LEU A 18 9.54 18.60 -2.20
C LEU A 18 9.98 20.07 -2.35
N ALA A 19 10.04 20.83 -1.25
CA ALA A 19 10.55 22.19 -1.25
C ALA A 19 12.08 22.27 -1.45
N ASN A 20 12.81 21.16 -1.25
CA ASN A 20 14.26 21.10 -1.46
C ASN A 20 14.57 20.77 -2.94
N PRO A 21 15.16 21.68 -3.72
CA PRO A 21 15.46 21.44 -5.15
C PRO A 21 16.53 20.37 -5.40
N LYS A 22 17.21 19.88 -4.35
CA LYS A 22 18.18 18.77 -4.44
C LYS A 22 17.57 17.41 -4.13
N SER A 23 16.35 17.38 -3.61
CA SER A 23 15.66 16.14 -3.36
C SER A 23 15.22 15.56 -4.71
N ASN A 24 15.41 14.26 -4.88
CA ASN A 24 15.03 13.54 -6.09
C ASN A 24 14.20 12.34 -5.68
N GLY A 25 13.07 12.17 -6.34
CA GLY A 25 12.28 10.96 -6.26
C GLY A 25 10.80 11.22 -6.00
N PRO A 26 9.95 10.24 -6.32
CA PRO A 26 8.60 10.26 -5.82
C PRO A 26 8.64 10.06 -4.29
N PHE A 27 7.93 10.91 -3.56
CA PHE A 27 7.86 10.85 -2.11
C PHE A 27 6.59 10.13 -1.68
N PHE A 28 6.77 9.08 -0.89
CA PHE A 28 5.68 8.26 -0.38
C PHE A 28 5.68 8.25 1.14
N PRO A 29 4.50 8.16 1.78
CA PRO A 29 4.43 7.85 3.20
C PRO A 29 5.05 6.47 3.46
N PRO A 30 5.57 6.19 4.67
CA PRO A 30 6.08 4.87 5.01
C PRO A 30 5.02 3.77 4.80
N ALA A 31 5.40 2.66 4.17
CA ALA A 31 4.48 1.56 3.83
C ALA A 31 3.61 1.06 5.02
N PRO A 32 4.14 0.89 6.25
CA PRO A 32 3.31 0.48 7.39
C PRO A 32 2.24 1.53 7.76
N LEU A 33 2.57 2.82 7.57
CA LEU A 33 1.65 3.92 7.85
C LEU A 33 0.54 4.00 6.80
N ALA A 34 0.88 3.85 5.52
CA ALA A 34 -0.08 3.77 4.42
C ALA A 34 -1.03 2.57 4.58
N THR A 35 -0.49 1.40 4.93
CA THR A 35 -1.29 0.18 5.17
C THR A 35 -2.29 0.39 6.31
N ARG A 36 -1.84 0.93 7.46
CA ARG A 36 -2.74 1.22 8.60
C ARG A 36 -3.82 2.24 8.26
N ALA A 37 -3.50 3.24 7.44
CA ALA A 37 -4.49 4.22 6.97
C ALA A 37 -5.56 3.54 6.09
N LEU A 38 -5.14 2.64 5.21
CA LEU A 38 -6.06 1.85 4.39
C LEU A 38 -6.93 0.93 5.25
N GLU A 39 -6.34 0.17 6.18
CA GLU A 39 -7.08 -0.70 7.10
C GLU A 39 -8.13 0.09 7.90
N ALA A 40 -7.78 1.28 8.38
CA ALA A 40 -8.72 2.14 9.08
C ALA A 40 -9.87 2.61 8.16
N ALA A 41 -9.60 2.85 6.88
CA ALA A 41 -10.61 3.24 5.90
C ALA A 41 -11.53 2.07 5.50
N THR A 42 -10.99 0.86 5.34
CA THR A 42 -11.74 -0.35 4.96
C THR A 42 -12.43 -1.01 6.14
N ALA A 43 -12.04 -0.70 7.38
CA ALA A 43 -12.71 -1.17 8.59
C ALA A 43 -14.15 -0.63 8.75
N ALA A 44 -14.52 0.44 8.04
CA ALA A 44 -15.87 0.99 8.04
C ALA A 44 -16.91 -0.02 7.48
N THR A 45 -18.17 0.08 7.94
CA THR A 45 -19.22 -0.90 7.62
C THR A 45 -19.62 -0.94 6.15
N VAL A 46 -19.50 0.18 5.43
CA VAL A 46 -19.91 0.31 4.02
C VAL A 46 -19.04 -0.53 3.06
N PRO A 47 -17.70 -0.42 3.09
CA PRO A 47 -16.83 -1.23 2.21
C PRO A 47 -16.91 -2.74 2.50
N ARG A 48 -17.28 -3.17 3.72
CA ARG A 48 -17.35 -4.60 4.06
C ARG A 48 -18.39 -5.40 3.27
N ASN A 49 -19.50 -4.77 2.87
CA ASN A 49 -20.62 -5.47 2.22
C ASN A 49 -20.67 -5.27 0.70
N ARG A 50 -19.90 -4.32 0.15
CA ARG A 50 -19.93 -3.96 -1.28
C ARG A 50 -18.59 -4.14 -1.99
N GLY A 51 -17.55 -4.53 -1.25
CA GLY A 51 -16.18 -4.47 -1.73
C GLY A 51 -15.68 -3.04 -1.83
N TYR A 52 -14.44 -2.90 -2.27
CA TYR A 52 -13.79 -1.62 -2.52
C TYR A 52 -12.81 -1.74 -3.69
N VAL A 53 -12.52 -0.61 -4.32
CA VAL A 53 -11.47 -0.52 -5.34
C VAL A 53 -10.33 0.29 -4.76
N LEU A 54 -9.13 -0.28 -4.78
CA LEU A 54 -7.90 0.44 -4.47
C LEU A 54 -7.36 1.05 -5.76
N ALA A 55 -7.13 2.35 -5.76
CA ALA A 55 -6.54 3.08 -6.87
C ALA A 55 -5.37 3.93 -6.34
N GLY A 56 -4.21 3.82 -6.98
CA GLY A 56 -3.00 4.52 -6.54
C GLY A 56 -2.33 3.95 -5.29
N TYR A 57 -2.71 2.73 -4.85
CA TYR A 57 -2.03 1.98 -3.80
C TYR A 57 -2.32 0.47 -3.99
N PRO A 58 -1.34 -0.42 -3.78
CA PRO A 58 0.07 -0.15 -3.50
C PRO A 58 0.81 0.41 -4.74
N GLN A 59 1.84 1.22 -4.51
CA GLN A 59 2.73 1.79 -5.54
C GLN A 59 4.13 1.17 -5.51
N THR A 60 4.59 0.67 -4.35
CA THR A 60 5.88 -0.02 -4.22
C THR A 60 5.72 -1.48 -3.82
N GLN A 61 6.80 -2.26 -3.98
CA GLN A 61 6.81 -3.67 -3.57
C GLN A 61 6.66 -3.81 -2.05
N GLU A 62 7.25 -2.89 -1.28
CA GLU A 62 7.15 -2.86 0.18
C GLU A 62 5.72 -2.60 0.64
N GLU A 63 5.00 -1.70 -0.04
CA GLU A 63 3.58 -1.47 0.21
C GLU A 63 2.74 -2.69 -0.13
N ALA A 64 3.00 -3.33 -1.28
CA ALA A 64 2.28 -4.54 -1.69
C ALA A 64 2.52 -5.68 -0.68
N ALA A 65 3.75 -5.86 -0.21
CA ALA A 65 4.09 -6.85 0.80
C ALA A 65 3.42 -6.55 2.15
N ALA A 66 3.42 -5.29 2.59
CA ALA A 66 2.77 -4.89 3.84
C ALA A 66 1.24 -5.08 3.80
N LEU A 67 0.63 -4.90 2.63
CA LEU A 67 -0.81 -5.07 2.44
C LEU A 67 -1.23 -6.54 2.32
N LEU A 68 -0.54 -7.29 1.45
CA LEU A 68 -1.00 -8.58 0.94
C LEU A 68 -0.35 -9.78 1.61
N LEU A 69 0.72 -9.57 2.38
CA LEU A 69 1.45 -10.65 3.03
C LEU A 69 1.46 -10.47 4.55
N GLU A 70 1.45 -11.58 5.28
CA GLU A 70 1.58 -11.63 6.73
C GLU A 70 2.59 -12.69 7.16
N ASP A 71 2.97 -12.67 8.43
CA ASP A 71 3.84 -13.70 8.99
C ASP A 71 3.08 -15.05 9.04
N PRO A 72 3.76 -16.17 8.74
CA PRO A 72 3.13 -17.48 8.87
C PRO A 72 2.65 -17.70 10.31
N PRO A 73 1.57 -18.48 10.51
CA PRO A 73 1.13 -18.83 11.85
C PRO A 73 2.27 -19.53 12.60
N PRO A 74 2.37 -19.33 13.94
CA PRO A 74 3.37 -20.02 14.73
C PRO A 74 3.17 -21.54 14.58
N PRO A 75 4.28 -22.32 14.55
CA PRO A 75 4.19 -23.77 14.49
C PRO A 75 3.36 -24.32 15.66
N ALA A 76 2.69 -25.45 15.44
CA ALA A 76 1.94 -26.11 16.50
C ALA A 76 2.88 -26.51 17.65
N GLU A 77 2.38 -26.53 18.89
CA GLU A 77 3.17 -26.96 20.05
C GLU A 77 3.74 -28.36 19.80
N GLY A 78 5.07 -28.46 19.71
CA GLY A 78 5.79 -29.72 19.47
C GLY A 78 6.30 -29.92 18.04
N GLU A 79 5.98 -29.03 17.10
CA GLU A 79 6.61 -29.01 15.77
C GLU A 79 7.80 -28.03 15.73
N GLU A 80 8.94 -28.51 15.26
CA GLU A 80 10.07 -27.64 14.95
C GLU A 80 9.75 -26.81 13.70
N PRO A 81 10.09 -25.52 13.67
CA PRO A 81 9.89 -24.70 12.48
C PRO A 81 10.67 -25.29 11.31
N SER A 82 9.95 -25.70 10.27
CA SER A 82 10.57 -26.24 9.06
C SER A 82 11.51 -25.21 8.44
N PRO A 83 12.74 -25.59 8.05
CA PRO A 83 13.67 -24.69 7.36
C PRO A 83 13.14 -24.25 5.98
N ASP A 84 12.17 -24.97 5.42
CA ASP A 84 11.53 -24.67 4.14
C ASP A 84 10.24 -23.85 4.27
N ALA A 85 9.88 -23.42 5.48
CA ALA A 85 8.67 -22.62 5.69
C ALA A 85 8.80 -21.25 5.00
N PRO A 86 7.79 -20.82 4.21
CA PRO A 86 7.83 -19.53 3.55
C PRO A 86 7.87 -18.40 4.59
N THR A 87 8.79 -17.44 4.40
CA THR A 87 9.00 -16.31 5.32
C THR A 87 7.77 -15.40 5.45
N LYS A 88 6.90 -15.41 4.43
CA LYS A 88 5.66 -14.64 4.37
C LYS A 88 4.59 -15.45 3.66
N VAL A 89 3.35 -15.33 4.12
CA VAL A 89 2.17 -15.99 3.53
C VAL A 89 1.14 -14.96 3.08
N PRO A 90 0.30 -15.26 2.07
CA PRO A 90 -0.77 -14.37 1.66
C PRO A 90 -1.76 -14.11 2.80
N ARG A 91 -2.09 -12.83 3.01
CA ARG A 91 -2.98 -12.37 4.06
C ARG A 91 -4.43 -12.59 3.66
N ALA A 92 -5.10 -13.54 4.30
CA ALA A 92 -6.46 -13.93 3.94
C ALA A 92 -7.49 -12.79 4.04
N SER A 93 -7.29 -11.86 4.99
CA SER A 93 -8.18 -10.72 5.21
C SER A 93 -8.16 -9.67 4.09
N HIS A 94 -7.15 -9.71 3.22
CA HIS A 94 -6.92 -8.74 2.15
C HIS A 94 -6.74 -9.42 0.79
N ALA A 95 -7.33 -10.61 0.61
CA ALA A 95 -7.33 -11.30 -0.67
C ALA A 95 -8.03 -10.44 -1.74
N LEU A 96 -7.31 -10.13 -2.83
CA LEU A 96 -7.87 -9.37 -3.95
C LEU A 96 -8.66 -10.30 -4.87
N ASP A 97 -9.89 -9.93 -5.20
CA ASP A 97 -10.71 -10.67 -6.17
C ASP A 97 -10.16 -10.53 -7.60
N ALA A 98 -9.64 -9.34 -7.93
CA ALA A 98 -9.11 -9.03 -9.25
C ALA A 98 -8.09 -7.89 -9.19
N VAL A 99 -7.16 -7.90 -10.14
CA VAL A 99 -6.24 -6.78 -10.43
C VAL A 99 -6.51 -6.31 -11.85
N VAL A 100 -6.87 -5.04 -12.00
CA VAL A 100 -7.14 -4.44 -13.30
C VAL A 100 -5.93 -3.60 -13.73
N LEU A 101 -5.17 -4.11 -14.70
CA LEU A 101 -4.04 -3.38 -15.28
C LEU A 101 -4.53 -2.48 -16.43
N MET A 102 -4.48 -1.18 -16.23
CA MET A 102 -4.70 -0.21 -17.29
C MET A 102 -3.37 0.11 -17.98
N SER A 103 -3.19 -0.38 -19.20
CA SER A 103 -2.00 -0.08 -20.01
C SER A 103 -2.32 0.91 -21.13
N GLY A 104 -1.33 1.73 -21.47
CA GLY A 104 -1.40 2.71 -22.55
C GLY A 104 0.01 3.08 -23.01
N ALA A 105 0.16 3.50 -24.27
CA ALA A 105 1.42 4.01 -24.77
C ALA A 105 1.78 5.33 -24.06
N ASP A 106 3.04 5.49 -23.67
CA ASP A 106 3.52 6.66 -22.92
C ASP A 106 3.22 7.96 -23.66
N GLU A 107 3.34 7.97 -24.99
CA GLU A 107 3.03 9.14 -25.82
C GLU A 107 1.58 9.57 -25.65
N ARG A 108 0.64 8.61 -25.63
CA ARG A 108 -0.79 8.90 -25.43
C ARG A 108 -1.07 9.36 -23.99
N CYS A 109 -0.33 8.85 -23.01
CA CYS A 109 -0.45 9.30 -21.63
C CYS A 109 0.01 10.75 -21.47
N VAL A 110 1.13 11.11 -22.12
CA VAL A 110 1.64 12.50 -22.15
C VAL A 110 0.69 13.44 -22.88
N GLU A 111 0.11 13.02 -24.00
CA GLU A 111 -0.90 13.81 -24.72
C GLU A 111 -2.12 14.10 -23.85
N ARG A 112 -2.64 13.10 -23.11
CA ARG A 112 -3.76 13.28 -22.18
C ARG A 112 -3.41 14.25 -21.05
N LEU A 113 -2.20 14.15 -20.50
CA LEU A 113 -1.72 15.07 -19.46
C LEU A 113 -1.67 16.51 -19.96
N ARG A 114 -1.14 16.74 -21.16
CA ARG A 114 -1.08 18.07 -21.79
C ARG A 114 -2.45 18.63 -22.16
N ALA A 115 -3.41 17.77 -22.51
CA ALA A 115 -4.77 18.21 -22.80
C ALA A 115 -5.57 18.61 -21.53
N ALA A 116 -5.09 18.21 -20.34
CA ALA A 116 -5.72 18.49 -19.06
C ALA A 116 -5.18 19.76 -18.35
N SER A 117 -4.10 20.36 -18.88
CA SER A 117 -3.48 21.61 -18.40
C SER A 117 -3.94 22.82 -19.20
#